data_AF-A0A1H4UCU4-F1
#
_entry.id   AF-A0A1H4UCU4-F1
#
_cell.length_a   1.000
_cell.length_b   1.000
_cell.length_c   1.000
_cell.angle_alpha   90.00
_cell.angle_beta   90.00
_cell.angle_gamma   90.00
#
_symmetry.space_group_name_H-M   'P 1'
#
loop_
_entity.id
_entity.type
_entity.pdbx_description
1 polymer ?
#
loop_
_entity_poly.entity_id
_entity_poly.type
_entity_poly.pdbx_seq_one_letter_code
_entity_poly.pdbx_strand_id
1 'polypeptide(L)'
;MLGSDPIAGLLGAGLDPRSPAVLWTRYLKALNAEGCATTMLGPSVTNTGALTDEDVAKLAALATQYPAGTAMPRETTGKLAGFETVDVLPERITARVGAYFRRVTRAVGKDNFLRLAQTGAVCAGAGIHVGRSRMAAVVVPDAGAMSAWRQWAVETSGDPHEAHTAPTLLLSGMPGGGIYLFRTSAMAPAGEPPAAEPLPAAAFTVGGCTVTSSELVVPVPPTRLAGGTVMRLGPCRMLPSWLEGAIADTAAAAPSALGPGVAAAA
;
A
#
# COMPACT_ATOMS: atom_id res chain seq x y z
N MET A 1 -21.04 -16.12 -7.43
CA MET A 1 -21.39 -15.09 -6.44
C MET A 1 -20.36 -13.98 -6.54
N LEU A 2 -20.75 -12.76 -6.94
CA LEU A 2 -19.91 -11.56 -6.83
C LEU A 2 -19.87 -11.15 -5.35
N GLY A 3 -19.25 -11.97 -4.50
CA GLY A 3 -18.91 -11.56 -3.14
C GLY A 3 -17.90 -10.44 -3.28
N SER A 4 -18.31 -9.21 -2.96
CA SER A 4 -17.38 -8.10 -2.91
C SER A 4 -16.28 -8.46 -1.93
N ASP A 5 -15.06 -8.61 -2.43
CA ASP A 5 -13.90 -8.88 -1.60
C ASP A 5 -13.86 -7.91 -0.39
N PRO A 6 -13.70 -8.39 0.86
CA PRO A 6 -13.74 -7.54 2.04
C PRO A 6 -12.72 -6.39 2.00
N ILE A 7 -11.54 -6.62 1.43
CA ILE A 7 -10.51 -5.58 1.26
C ILE A 7 -11.05 -4.51 0.32
N ALA A 8 -11.68 -4.88 -0.81
CA ALA A 8 -12.30 -3.90 -1.72
C ALA A 8 -13.39 -3.05 -1.04
N GLY A 9 -14.19 -3.65 -0.14
CA GLY A 9 -15.17 -2.93 0.67
C GLY A 9 -14.52 -1.93 1.62
N LEU A 10 -13.47 -2.34 2.33
CA LEU A 10 -12.70 -1.47 3.23
C LEU A 10 -12.01 -0.32 2.49
N LEU A 11 -11.38 -0.60 1.34
CA LEU A 11 -10.78 0.42 0.48
C LEU A 11 -11.82 1.43 -0.05
N GLY A 12 -13.10 1.03 -0.12
CA GLY A 12 -14.22 1.89 -0.51
C GLY A 12 -14.95 2.58 0.64
N ALA A 13 -14.55 2.39 1.90
CA ALA A 13 -15.32 2.80 3.08
C ALA A 13 -15.43 4.34 3.29
N GLY A 14 -14.76 5.16 2.47
CA GLY A 14 -14.97 6.61 2.46
C GLY A 14 -14.49 7.35 3.72
N LEU A 15 -13.49 6.82 4.42
CA LEU A 15 -12.86 7.50 5.56
C LEU A 15 -12.31 8.88 5.12
N ASP A 16 -12.40 9.92 5.95
CA ASP A 16 -11.78 11.21 5.64
C ASP A 16 -10.27 11.15 5.96
N PRO A 17 -9.35 11.61 5.08
CA PRO A 17 -7.91 11.62 5.41
C PRO A 17 -7.54 12.48 6.63
N ARG A 18 -8.42 13.38 7.06
CA ARG A 18 -8.30 14.24 8.25
C ARG A 18 -8.84 13.57 9.51
N SER A 19 -9.30 12.32 9.40
CA SER A 19 -9.88 11.57 10.51
C SER A 19 -8.90 11.45 11.69
N PRO A 20 -9.40 11.43 12.93
CA PRO A 20 -8.56 11.26 14.11
C PRO A 20 -7.91 9.88 14.17
N ALA A 21 -6.85 9.77 14.97
CA ALA A 21 -6.06 8.55 15.16
C ALA A 21 -6.89 7.30 15.48
N VAL A 22 -7.99 7.44 16.22
CA VAL A 22 -8.88 6.32 16.57
C VAL A 22 -9.53 5.68 15.34
N LEU A 23 -9.95 6.48 14.36
CA LEU A 23 -10.58 5.97 13.14
C LEU A 23 -9.55 5.32 12.22
N TRP A 24 -8.36 5.94 12.07
CA TRP A 24 -7.24 5.32 11.37
C TRP A 24 -6.83 3.99 11.99
N THR A 25 -6.77 3.91 13.32
CA THR A 25 -6.47 2.65 14.03
C THR A 25 -7.50 1.58 13.72
N ARG A 26 -8.80 1.91 13.77
CA ARG A 26 -9.88 0.97 13.43
C ARG A 26 -9.80 0.50 11.99
N TYR A 27 -9.56 1.43 11.06
CA TYR A 27 -9.44 1.15 9.64
C TYR A 27 -8.28 0.20 9.33
N LEU A 28 -7.08 0.50 9.82
CA LEU A 28 -5.92 -0.36 9.59
C LEU A 28 -6.03 -1.72 10.27
N LYS A 29 -6.67 -1.80 11.44
CA LYS A 29 -7.00 -3.08 12.08
C LYS A 29 -7.98 -3.90 11.24
N ALA A 30 -8.98 -3.26 10.62
CA ALA A 30 -9.92 -3.97 9.75
C ALA A 30 -9.21 -4.52 8.51
N LEU A 31 -8.34 -3.73 7.85
CA LEU A 31 -7.51 -4.23 6.75
C LEU A 31 -6.61 -5.39 7.21
N ASN A 32 -6.02 -5.29 8.40
CA ASN A 32 -5.16 -6.34 8.94
C ASN A 32 -5.93 -7.62 9.32
N ALA A 33 -7.19 -7.50 9.76
CA ALA A 33 -8.06 -8.65 10.01
C ALA A 33 -8.33 -9.45 8.73
N GLU A 34 -8.35 -8.77 7.58
CA GLU A 34 -8.41 -9.36 6.24
C GLU A 34 -7.02 -9.79 5.71
N GLY A 35 -5.99 -9.81 6.57
CA GLY A 35 -4.64 -10.28 6.28
C GLY A 35 -3.71 -9.27 5.58
N CYS A 36 -4.08 -7.98 5.55
CA CYS A 36 -3.19 -6.94 5.03
C CYS A 36 -2.09 -6.59 6.04
N ALA A 37 -0.85 -6.54 5.56
CA ALA A 37 0.28 -5.93 6.24
C ALA A 37 0.26 -4.43 5.96
N THR A 38 0.14 -3.59 7.00
CA THR A 38 -0.11 -2.15 6.83
C THR A 38 1.04 -1.30 7.32
N THR A 39 1.16 -0.08 6.77
CA THR A 39 2.13 0.92 7.22
C THR A 39 1.54 2.32 7.19
N MET A 40 2.05 3.21 8.03
CA MET A 40 1.76 4.64 7.95
C MET A 40 2.72 5.29 6.96
N LEU A 41 2.19 6.11 6.07
CA LEU A 41 2.96 6.88 5.10
C LEU A 41 3.16 8.32 5.58
N GLY A 42 4.21 8.97 5.09
CA GLY A 42 4.43 10.40 5.30
C GLY A 42 3.15 11.21 4.96
N PRO A 43 2.81 12.23 5.75
CA PRO A 43 1.59 13.00 5.55
C PRO A 43 1.60 13.70 4.19
N SER A 44 0.42 13.82 3.57
CA SER A 44 0.23 14.75 2.47
C SER A 44 0.17 16.16 3.03
N VAL A 45 1.04 17.02 2.51
CA VAL A 45 1.09 18.43 2.84
C VAL A 45 0.62 19.23 1.62
N THR A 46 -0.36 20.11 1.81
CA THR A 46 -0.90 20.97 0.73
C THR A 46 -1.00 22.40 1.22
N ASN A 47 -0.60 23.37 0.39
CA ASN A 47 -0.85 24.77 0.69
C ASN A 47 -2.28 25.12 0.28
N THR A 48 -3.14 25.40 1.27
CA THR A 48 -4.57 25.68 1.05
C THR A 48 -4.90 27.17 0.94
N GLY A 49 -3.90 28.03 0.73
CA GLY A 49 -4.08 29.47 0.47
C GLY A 49 -4.42 30.34 1.68
N ALA A 50 -4.69 29.73 2.84
CA ALA A 50 -4.99 30.41 4.11
C ALA A 50 -3.97 30.05 5.21
N LEU A 51 -2.68 30.05 4.87
CA LEU A 51 -1.59 29.67 5.76
C LEU A 51 -0.67 30.87 6.00
N THR A 52 -0.19 31.02 7.25
CA THR A 52 0.84 32.00 7.57
C THR A 52 2.21 31.53 7.06
N ASP A 53 3.18 32.45 6.94
CA ASP A 53 4.56 32.07 6.58
C ASP A 53 5.16 31.07 7.57
N GLU A 54 4.81 31.20 8.85
CA GLU A 54 5.20 30.25 9.90
C GLU A 54 4.61 28.84 9.65
N ASP A 55 3.34 28.76 9.26
CA ASP A 55 2.70 27.49 8.90
C ASP A 55 3.39 26.86 7.69
N VAL A 56 3.66 27.65 6.65
CA VAL A 56 4.32 27.19 5.44
C VAL A 56 5.71 26.62 5.76
N ALA A 57 6.49 27.31 6.60
CA ALA A 57 7.80 26.83 7.03
C ALA A 57 7.71 25.50 7.81
N LYS A 58 6.75 25.37 8.73
CA LYS A 58 6.51 24.14 9.50
C LYS A 58 6.06 22.98 8.60
N LEU A 59 5.19 23.25 7.64
CA LEU A 59 4.71 22.27 6.67
C LEU A 59 5.82 21.82 5.72
N ALA A 60 6.69 22.73 5.29
CA ALA A 60 7.87 22.39 4.48
C ALA A 60 8.81 21.46 5.28
N ALA A 61 9.13 21.81 6.53
CA ALA A 61 9.95 20.97 7.40
C ALA A 61 9.33 19.58 7.62
N LEU A 62 8.00 19.51 7.84
CA LEU A 62 7.27 18.25 7.95
C LEU A 62 7.40 17.40 6.68
N ALA A 63 7.18 18.01 5.50
CA ALA A 63 7.24 17.31 4.21
C ALA A 63 8.66 16.84 3.87
N THR A 64 9.70 17.59 4.25
CA THR A 64 11.10 17.17 4.10
C THR A 64 11.43 16.02 5.03
N GLN A 65 10.98 16.07 6.29
CA GLN A 65 11.28 15.04 7.28
C GLN A 65 10.52 13.74 7.01
N TYR A 66 9.28 13.84 6.53
CA TYR A 66 8.40 12.71 6.27
C TYR A 66 7.74 12.84 4.88
N PRO A 67 8.48 12.51 3.79
CA PRO A 67 7.97 12.67 2.44
C PRO A 67 6.71 11.85 2.17
N ALA A 68 5.73 12.44 1.48
CA ALA A 68 4.48 11.77 1.15
C ALA A 68 4.72 10.50 0.33
N GLY A 69 3.96 9.44 0.62
CA GLY A 69 4.08 8.15 -0.06
C GLY A 69 5.24 7.27 0.42
N THR A 70 6.15 7.80 1.26
CA THR A 70 7.21 7.01 1.89
C THR A 70 6.75 6.46 3.23
N ALA A 71 7.21 5.26 3.60
CA ALA A 71 6.90 4.70 4.91
C ALA A 71 7.51 5.57 6.02
N MET A 72 6.75 5.80 7.08
CA MET A 72 7.25 6.54 8.24
C MET A 72 8.48 5.87 8.84
N PRO A 73 9.53 6.62 9.23
CA PRO A 73 10.76 6.05 9.77
C PRO A 73 10.49 5.13 10.97
N ARG A 74 11.32 4.10 11.16
CA ARG A 74 11.21 3.18 12.32
C ARG A 74 11.21 3.95 13.64
N GLU A 75 10.46 3.45 14.61
CA GLU A 75 10.54 3.97 15.98
C GLU A 75 11.69 3.28 16.71
N THR A 76 12.57 4.06 17.32
CA THR A 76 13.73 3.55 18.05
C THR A 76 13.46 3.40 19.55
N THR A 77 12.28 3.82 20.01
CA THR A 77 11.93 3.87 21.44
C THR A 77 10.53 3.30 21.70
N GLY A 78 10.29 2.89 22.95
CA GLY A 78 9.00 2.39 23.41
C GLY A 78 8.61 1.03 22.78
N LYS A 79 7.30 0.78 22.70
CA LYS A 79 6.73 -0.52 22.25
C LYS A 79 7.06 -0.90 20.80
N LEU A 80 7.53 0.04 19.99
CA LEU A 80 7.88 -0.18 18.58
C LEU A 80 9.39 -0.29 18.34
N ALA A 81 10.21 -0.16 19.38
CA ALA A 81 11.67 -0.28 19.27
C ALA A 81 12.06 -1.64 18.67
N GLY A 82 12.92 -1.62 17.65
CA GLY A 82 13.41 -2.82 16.96
C GLY A 82 12.43 -3.42 15.93
N PHE A 83 11.20 -2.91 15.84
CA PHE A 83 10.23 -3.36 14.85
C PHE A 83 10.37 -2.60 13.52
N GLU A 84 9.96 -3.26 12.44
CA GLU A 84 10.01 -2.70 11.09
C GLU A 84 8.93 -1.64 10.87
N THR A 85 8.84 -1.06 9.67
CA THR A 85 7.85 -0.02 9.33
C THR A 85 6.46 -0.60 9.01
N VAL A 86 6.38 -1.90 8.78
CA VAL A 86 5.16 -2.63 8.42
C VAL A 86 4.66 -3.45 9.60
N ASP A 87 3.38 -3.33 9.93
CA ASP A 87 2.74 -4.11 10.98
C ASP A 87 1.77 -5.14 10.41
N VAL A 88 1.78 -6.31 11.04
CA VAL A 88 0.85 -7.42 10.79
C VAL A 88 0.06 -7.81 12.05
N LEU A 89 0.27 -7.09 13.17
CA LEU A 89 -0.36 -7.38 14.46
C LEU A 89 -1.22 -6.19 14.94
N PRO A 90 -2.47 -6.41 15.38
CA PRO A 90 -3.40 -5.32 15.75
C PRO A 90 -2.90 -4.37 16.86
N GLU A 91 -2.20 -4.89 17.85
CA GLU A 91 -1.65 -4.10 18.96
C GLU A 91 -0.51 -3.19 18.51
N ARG A 92 0.30 -3.62 17.53
CA ARG A 92 1.38 -2.82 16.95
C ARG A 92 0.83 -1.71 16.06
N ILE A 93 -0.23 -1.98 15.30
CA ILE A 93 -0.95 -0.97 14.51
C ILE A 93 -1.39 0.20 15.40
N THR A 94 -1.95 -0.10 16.58
CA THR A 94 -2.39 0.94 17.54
C THR A 94 -1.21 1.81 17.98
N ALA A 95 -0.09 1.19 18.33
CA ALA A 95 1.12 1.90 18.73
C ALA A 95 1.67 2.76 17.58
N ARG A 96 1.62 2.26 16.33
CA ARG A 96 2.16 2.94 15.14
C ARG A 96 1.34 4.14 14.72
N VAL A 97 0.01 4.01 14.73
CA VAL A 97 -0.88 5.15 14.48
C VAL A 97 -0.69 6.20 15.58
N GLY A 98 -0.60 5.81 16.85
CA GLY A 98 -0.30 6.74 17.93
C GLY A 98 1.04 7.45 17.76
N ALA A 99 2.08 6.73 17.35
CA ALA A 99 3.41 7.27 17.08
C ALA A 99 3.41 8.26 15.90
N TYR A 100 2.70 7.91 14.82
CA TYR A 100 2.50 8.76 13.66
C TYR A 100 1.94 10.13 14.03
N PHE A 101 0.77 10.17 14.68
CA PHE A 101 0.12 11.43 15.02
C PHE A 101 0.97 12.25 16.00
N ARG A 102 1.70 11.61 16.94
CA ARG A 102 2.65 12.32 17.81
C ARG A 102 3.79 12.98 17.04
N ARG A 103 4.39 12.29 16.06
CA ARG A 103 5.47 12.85 15.23
C ARG A 103 5.01 14.04 14.41
N VAL A 104 3.89 13.89 13.71
CA VAL A 104 3.31 14.97 12.91
C VAL A 104 2.97 16.17 13.79
N THR A 105 2.30 15.94 14.94
CA THR A 105 1.95 17.00 15.90
C THR A 105 3.20 17.70 16.46
N ARG A 106 4.27 16.97 16.74
CA ARG A 106 5.53 17.54 17.23
C ARG A 106 6.21 18.42 16.16
N ALA A 107 6.17 18.00 14.90
CA ALA A 107 6.79 18.74 13.81
C ALA A 107 6.07 20.06 13.50
N VAL A 108 4.73 20.09 13.51
CA VAL A 108 3.96 21.32 13.20
C VAL A 108 3.55 22.12 14.44
N GLY A 109 3.67 21.54 15.64
CA GLY A 109 3.21 22.12 16.89
C GLY A 109 1.78 21.71 17.24
N LYS A 110 1.52 21.45 18.53
CA LYS A 110 0.24 20.91 19.01
C LYS A 110 -0.96 21.80 18.69
N ASP A 111 -0.80 23.11 18.88
CA ASP A 111 -1.89 24.08 18.69
C ASP A 111 -2.19 24.28 17.19
N ASN A 112 -1.18 24.12 16.33
CA ASN A 112 -1.34 24.23 14.89
C ASN A 112 -1.92 22.96 14.25
N PHE A 113 -1.59 21.78 14.79
CA PHE A 113 -1.95 20.51 14.16
C PHE A 113 -3.46 20.38 13.90
N LEU A 114 -4.30 20.69 14.88
CA LEU A 114 -5.76 20.57 14.74
C LEU A 114 -6.29 21.45 13.62
N ARG A 115 -5.86 22.72 13.56
CA ARG A 115 -6.24 23.66 12.51
C ARG A 115 -5.75 23.19 11.13
N LEU A 116 -4.49 22.81 11.02
CA LEU A 116 -3.89 22.34 9.75
C LEU A 116 -4.52 21.05 9.25
N ALA A 117 -4.93 20.15 10.14
CA ALA A 117 -5.68 18.96 9.78
C ALA A 117 -7.09 19.30 9.30
N GLN A 118 -7.82 20.19 9.99
CA GLN A 118 -9.17 20.61 9.62
C GLN A 118 -9.24 21.26 8.23
N THR A 119 -8.29 22.14 7.92
CA THR A 119 -8.18 22.79 6.61
C THR A 119 -7.71 21.84 5.50
N GLY A 120 -7.25 20.63 5.84
CA GLY A 120 -6.68 19.68 4.89
C GLY A 120 -5.27 20.03 4.44
N ALA A 121 -4.59 20.98 5.10
CA ALA A 121 -3.19 21.28 4.86
C ALA A 121 -2.28 20.13 5.27
N VAL A 122 -2.69 19.33 6.27
CA VAL A 122 -2.07 18.05 6.65
C VAL A 122 -3.10 16.94 6.57
N CYS A 123 -2.81 15.92 5.78
CA CYS A 123 -3.65 14.74 5.64
C CYS A 123 -2.84 13.48 5.92
N ALA A 124 -3.42 12.56 6.70
CA ALA A 124 -2.74 11.30 7.01
C ALA A 124 -2.72 10.37 5.79
N GLY A 125 -1.74 9.45 5.79
CA GLY A 125 -1.56 8.46 4.74
C GLY A 125 -1.20 7.09 5.29
N ALA A 126 -1.60 6.05 4.59
CA ALA A 126 -1.28 4.67 4.88
C ALA A 126 -1.14 3.85 3.59
N GLY A 127 -0.48 2.71 3.69
CA GLY A 127 -0.30 1.78 2.60
C GLY A 127 -0.40 0.33 3.04
N ILE A 128 -0.62 -0.54 2.06
CA ILE A 128 -0.57 -2.00 2.19
C ILE A 128 0.76 -2.46 1.58
N HIS A 129 1.47 -3.31 2.31
CA HIS A 129 2.68 -3.95 1.81
C HIS A 129 2.33 -5.25 1.07
N VAL A 130 2.53 -5.29 -0.24
CA VAL A 130 2.07 -6.36 -1.14
C VAL A 130 2.60 -7.74 -0.75
N GLY A 131 3.93 -7.94 -0.70
CA GLY A 131 4.51 -9.25 -0.39
C GLY A 131 4.13 -9.78 1.00
N ARG A 132 4.27 -8.96 2.04
CA ARG A 132 3.83 -9.30 3.41
C ARG A 132 2.33 -9.49 3.58
N SER A 133 1.52 -8.93 2.68
CA SER A 133 0.07 -9.19 2.62
C SER A 133 -0.27 -10.41 1.76
N ARG A 134 0.73 -11.10 1.20
CA ARG A 134 0.54 -12.24 0.28
C ARG A 134 -0.35 -11.89 -0.91
N MET A 135 -0.11 -10.70 -1.44
CA MET A 135 -0.80 -10.18 -2.61
C MET A 135 0.17 -10.11 -3.78
N ALA A 136 -0.37 -10.01 -4.99
CA ALA A 136 0.34 -9.48 -6.14
C ALA A 136 -0.24 -8.10 -6.49
N ALA A 137 0.60 -7.25 -7.05
CA ALA A 137 0.20 -5.96 -7.57
C ALA A 137 0.70 -5.79 -9.00
N VAL A 138 -0.12 -5.10 -9.80
CA VAL A 138 0.28 -4.64 -11.14
C VAL A 138 0.17 -3.13 -11.15
N VAL A 139 1.31 -2.47 -11.28
CA VAL A 139 1.43 -1.02 -11.37
C VAL A 139 1.39 -0.64 -12.84
N VAL A 140 0.31 0.06 -13.22
CA VAL A 140 0.06 0.52 -14.58
C VAL A 140 0.28 2.04 -14.60
N PRO A 141 1.37 2.54 -15.20
CA PRO A 141 1.73 3.96 -15.09
C PRO A 141 0.79 4.90 -15.86
N ASP A 142 0.24 4.46 -17.00
CA ASP A 142 -0.55 5.31 -17.89
C ASP A 142 -1.54 4.50 -18.75
N ALA A 143 -2.32 5.22 -19.57
CA ALA A 143 -3.31 4.63 -20.49
C ALA A 143 -2.71 3.71 -21.58
N GLY A 144 -1.48 4.00 -22.02
CA GLY A 144 -0.79 3.17 -23.01
C GLY A 144 -0.41 1.81 -22.42
N ALA A 145 0.21 1.85 -21.24
CA ALA A 145 0.54 0.66 -20.47
C ALA A 145 -0.72 -0.13 -20.06
N MET A 146 -1.82 0.56 -19.75
CA MET A 146 -3.12 -0.07 -19.46
C MET A 146 -3.63 -0.89 -20.64
N SER A 147 -3.48 -0.38 -21.86
CA SER A 147 -3.90 -1.07 -23.08
C SER A 147 -3.05 -2.32 -23.32
N ALA A 148 -1.73 -2.22 -23.14
CA ALA A 148 -0.80 -3.34 -23.26
C ALA A 148 -1.04 -4.42 -22.19
N TRP A 149 -1.29 -4.01 -20.94
CA TRP A 149 -1.65 -4.91 -19.85
C TRP A 149 -2.91 -5.72 -20.17
N ARG A 150 -3.98 -5.04 -20.58
CA ARG A 150 -5.25 -5.67 -20.92
C ARG A 150 -5.11 -6.64 -22.09
N GLN A 151 -4.37 -6.26 -23.13
CA GLN A 151 -4.08 -7.15 -24.25
C GLN A 151 -3.34 -8.41 -23.80
N TRP A 152 -2.24 -8.24 -23.05
CA TRP A 152 -1.48 -9.37 -22.53
C TRP A 152 -2.30 -10.27 -21.61
N ALA A 153 -3.16 -9.68 -20.75
CA ALA A 153 -4.04 -10.44 -19.87
C ALA A 153 -5.06 -11.28 -20.67
N VAL A 154 -5.66 -10.73 -21.74
CA VAL A 154 -6.54 -11.49 -22.64
C VAL A 154 -5.79 -12.63 -23.33
N GLU A 155 -4.61 -12.35 -23.89
CA GLU A 155 -3.80 -13.35 -24.61
C GLU A 155 -3.33 -14.48 -23.69
N THR A 156 -2.92 -14.15 -22.45
CA THR A 156 -2.38 -15.12 -21.48
C THR A 156 -3.48 -15.93 -20.79
N SER A 157 -4.62 -15.30 -20.48
CA SER A 157 -5.73 -15.97 -19.81
C SER A 157 -6.68 -16.72 -20.75
N GLY A 158 -6.73 -16.31 -22.03
CA GLY A 158 -7.77 -16.73 -22.97
C GLY A 158 -9.15 -16.13 -22.69
N ASP A 159 -9.31 -15.23 -21.70
CA ASP A 159 -10.57 -14.60 -21.34
C ASP A 159 -10.70 -13.19 -21.96
N PRO A 160 -11.63 -12.97 -22.92
CA PRO A 160 -11.83 -11.66 -23.53
C PRO A 160 -12.31 -10.58 -22.54
N HIS A 161 -12.89 -10.95 -21.39
CA HIS A 161 -13.35 -9.97 -20.41
C HIS A 161 -12.21 -9.24 -19.70
N GLU A 162 -10.98 -9.77 -19.72
CA GLU A 162 -9.80 -9.09 -19.18
C GLU A 162 -9.59 -7.71 -19.84
N ALA A 163 -10.02 -7.54 -21.09
CA ALA A 163 -10.00 -6.28 -21.84
C ALA A 163 -10.78 -5.14 -21.15
N HIS A 164 -11.74 -5.48 -20.29
CA HIS A 164 -12.65 -4.53 -19.65
C HIS A 164 -12.39 -4.35 -18.15
N THR A 165 -11.35 -4.98 -17.61
CA THR A 165 -11.05 -4.90 -16.18
C THR A 165 -10.56 -3.52 -15.79
N ALA A 166 -10.93 -3.07 -14.59
CA ALA A 166 -10.51 -1.81 -14.02
C ALA A 166 -9.47 -2.02 -12.90
N PRO A 167 -8.48 -1.12 -12.75
CA PRO A 167 -7.55 -1.17 -11.63
C PRO A 167 -8.30 -1.03 -10.30
N THR A 168 -7.77 -1.65 -9.25
CA THR A 168 -8.32 -1.55 -7.90
C THR A 168 -8.22 -0.11 -7.38
N LEU A 169 -7.07 0.54 -7.61
CA LEU A 169 -6.75 1.86 -7.11
C LEU A 169 -6.38 2.82 -8.24
N LEU A 170 -6.84 4.06 -8.11
CA LEU A 170 -6.46 5.18 -8.95
C LEU A 170 -5.61 6.16 -8.15
N LEU A 171 -4.51 6.60 -8.77
CA LEU A 171 -3.59 7.58 -8.22
C LEU A 171 -3.49 8.74 -9.21
N SER A 172 -3.52 9.98 -8.73
CA SER A 172 -3.45 11.17 -9.60
C SER A 172 -2.17 11.25 -10.44
N GLY A 173 -1.08 10.61 -10.02
CA GLY A 173 0.18 10.52 -10.77
C GLY A 173 0.22 9.46 -11.86
N MET A 174 -0.88 8.71 -12.09
CA MET A 174 -0.96 7.63 -13.08
C MET A 174 -2.07 7.92 -14.10
N PRO A 175 -1.86 8.83 -15.08
CA PRO A 175 -2.91 9.31 -15.96
C PRO A 175 -3.44 8.19 -16.87
N GLY A 176 -4.68 7.74 -16.60
CA GLY A 176 -5.31 6.61 -17.30
C GLY A 176 -4.76 5.23 -16.90
N GLY A 177 -3.83 5.20 -15.94
CA GLY A 177 -3.29 4.00 -15.31
C GLY A 177 -3.96 3.70 -13.96
N GLY A 178 -3.25 2.97 -13.11
CA GLY A 178 -3.69 2.61 -11.76
C GLY A 178 -2.95 1.40 -11.21
N ILE A 179 -3.44 0.86 -10.10
CA ILE A 179 -2.87 -0.33 -9.47
C ILE A 179 -3.95 -1.40 -9.38
N TYR A 180 -3.68 -2.56 -9.98
CA TYR A 180 -4.45 -3.77 -9.71
C TYR A 180 -3.87 -4.45 -8.47
N LEU A 181 -4.74 -4.86 -7.56
CA LEU A 181 -4.41 -5.69 -6.42
C LEU A 181 -5.05 -7.06 -6.57
N PHE A 182 -4.25 -8.09 -6.35
CA PHE A 182 -4.67 -9.49 -6.41
C PHE A 182 -4.35 -10.15 -5.06
N ARG A 183 -5.36 -10.69 -4.40
CA ARG A 183 -5.19 -11.46 -3.17
C ARG A 183 -5.05 -12.94 -3.47
N THR A 184 -4.26 -13.63 -2.68
CA THR A 184 -4.23 -15.10 -2.68
C THR A 184 -5.42 -15.65 -1.88
N SER A 185 -5.79 -16.92 -2.14
CA SER A 185 -6.73 -17.67 -1.29
C SER A 185 -6.10 -18.03 0.08
N ALA A 186 -4.78 -17.88 0.19
CA ALA A 186 -3.96 -18.19 1.37
C ALA A 186 -4.05 -17.16 2.52
N MET A 187 -4.93 -16.16 2.43
CA MET A 187 -5.12 -15.20 3.52
C MET A 187 -5.89 -15.88 4.65
N ALA A 188 -5.18 -16.41 5.64
CA ALA A 188 -5.82 -16.86 6.87
C ALA A 188 -6.46 -15.67 7.60
N PRO A 189 -7.62 -15.88 8.23
CA PRO A 189 -8.15 -14.94 9.21
C PRO A 189 -7.12 -14.66 10.32
N ALA A 190 -7.23 -13.49 10.95
CA ALA A 190 -6.38 -13.15 12.08
C ALA A 190 -6.41 -14.23 13.18
N GLY A 191 -5.25 -14.85 13.46
CA GLY A 191 -5.09 -15.85 14.51
C GLY A 191 -4.90 -17.29 14.03
N GLU A 192 -5.07 -17.56 12.74
CA GLU A 192 -4.84 -18.90 12.17
C GLU A 192 -3.54 -18.95 11.35
N PRO A 193 -2.76 -20.05 11.44
CA PRO A 193 -1.65 -20.27 10.54
C PRO A 193 -2.22 -20.50 9.14
N PRO A 194 -1.75 -19.76 8.13
CA PRO A 194 -2.26 -19.90 6.77
C PRO A 194 -1.96 -21.28 6.21
N ALA A 195 -3.00 -21.93 5.70
CA ALA A 195 -2.94 -23.29 5.17
C ALA A 195 -2.14 -23.41 3.86
N ALA A 196 -1.82 -22.30 3.20
CA ALA A 196 -1.13 -22.28 1.91
C ALA A 196 0.19 -21.49 1.98
N GLU A 197 1.16 -21.96 1.18
CA GLU A 197 2.47 -21.35 1.04
C GLU A 197 2.36 -19.89 0.56
N PRO A 198 3.25 -19.00 1.04
CA PRO A 198 3.28 -17.62 0.57
C PRO A 198 3.61 -17.58 -0.92
N LEU A 199 2.98 -16.64 -1.65
CA LEU A 199 3.30 -16.36 -3.04
C LEU A 199 4.81 -16.05 -3.17
N PRO A 200 5.55 -16.71 -4.08
CA PRO A 200 6.98 -16.49 -4.21
C PRO A 200 7.23 -15.05 -4.63
N ALA A 201 8.30 -14.45 -4.10
CA ALA A 201 8.67 -13.08 -4.43
C ALA A 201 9.18 -13.02 -5.88
N ALA A 202 8.48 -12.26 -6.72
CA ALA A 202 8.85 -12.02 -8.10
C ALA A 202 8.59 -10.56 -8.48
N ALA A 203 9.32 -10.07 -9.47
CA ALA A 203 9.06 -8.81 -10.14
C ALA A 203 9.41 -8.94 -11.63
N PHE A 204 8.48 -8.56 -12.50
CA PHE A 204 8.69 -8.55 -13.95
C PHE A 204 7.90 -7.41 -14.61
N THR A 205 8.16 -7.17 -15.89
CA THR A 205 7.51 -6.09 -16.65
C THR A 205 6.69 -6.67 -17.80
N VAL A 206 5.49 -6.12 -17.99
CA VAL A 206 4.60 -6.44 -19.13
C VAL A 206 4.11 -5.13 -19.73
N GLY A 207 4.49 -4.83 -20.98
CA GLY A 207 3.97 -3.65 -21.69
C GLY A 207 4.17 -2.33 -20.93
N GLY A 208 5.29 -2.18 -20.22
CA GLY A 208 5.57 -1.00 -19.37
C GLY A 208 4.94 -1.05 -17.97
N CYS A 209 4.12 -2.06 -17.65
CA CYS A 209 3.57 -2.29 -16.32
C CYS A 209 4.53 -3.11 -15.47
N THR A 210 4.64 -2.79 -14.18
CA THR A 210 5.39 -3.62 -13.23
C THR A 210 4.44 -4.57 -12.52
N VAL A 211 4.68 -5.87 -12.66
CA VAL A 211 4.00 -6.93 -11.90
C VAL A 211 4.91 -7.35 -10.75
N THR A 212 4.41 -7.39 -9.52
CA THR A 212 5.19 -7.86 -8.38
C THR A 212 4.37 -8.50 -7.26
N SER A 213 4.96 -9.52 -6.64
CA SER A 213 4.52 -10.15 -5.39
C SER A 213 5.48 -9.85 -4.22
N SER A 214 6.40 -8.90 -4.40
CA SER A 214 7.54 -8.65 -3.50
C SER A 214 7.38 -7.37 -2.66
N GLU A 215 8.49 -6.68 -2.38
CA GLU A 215 8.56 -5.46 -1.57
C GLU A 215 7.99 -4.26 -2.33
N LEU A 216 6.67 -4.10 -2.26
CA LEU A 216 5.96 -2.92 -2.74
C LEU A 216 4.97 -2.44 -1.69
N VAL A 217 5.01 -1.15 -1.38
CA VAL A 217 3.98 -0.49 -0.56
C VAL A 217 3.04 0.26 -1.49
N VAL A 218 1.77 -0.14 -1.49
CA VAL A 218 0.71 0.49 -2.27
C VAL A 218 -0.08 1.42 -1.36
N PRO A 219 -0.17 2.73 -1.67
CA PRO A 219 -0.97 3.65 -0.87
C PRO A 219 -2.46 3.29 -0.99
N VAL A 220 -3.21 3.41 0.09
CA VAL A 220 -4.65 3.05 0.11
C VAL A 220 -5.54 4.23 0.45
N PRO A 221 -6.80 4.27 0.00
CA PRO A 221 -7.74 5.28 0.45
C PRO A 221 -7.83 5.27 1.99
N PRO A 222 -8.01 6.43 2.63
CA PRO A 222 -8.21 7.74 2.02
C PRO A 222 -6.91 8.55 1.82
N THR A 223 -5.75 7.90 1.75
CA THR A 223 -4.44 8.57 1.58
C THR A 223 -4.47 9.61 0.47
N ARG A 224 -3.81 10.74 0.72
CA ARG A 224 -3.47 11.72 -0.31
C ARG A 224 -1.99 11.63 -0.62
N LEU A 225 -1.63 11.82 -1.88
CA LEU A 225 -0.25 11.87 -2.35
C LEU A 225 -0.08 13.12 -3.20
N ALA A 226 0.81 14.02 -2.76
CA ALA A 226 1.08 15.30 -3.43
C ALA A 226 -0.21 16.09 -3.77
N GLY A 227 -1.20 16.08 -2.86
CA GLY A 227 -2.50 16.74 -3.05
C GLY A 227 -3.54 15.94 -3.82
N GLY A 228 -3.16 14.87 -4.52
CA GLY A 228 -4.07 13.94 -5.20
C GLY A 228 -4.64 12.88 -4.26
N THR A 229 -5.89 12.49 -4.43
CA THR A 229 -6.54 11.44 -3.63
C THR A 229 -6.29 10.07 -4.21
N VAL A 230 -5.93 9.09 -3.36
CA VAL A 230 -5.98 7.68 -3.73
C VAL A 230 -7.42 7.21 -3.64
N MET A 231 -7.98 6.73 -4.75
CA MET A 231 -9.38 6.31 -4.84
C MET A 231 -9.48 4.83 -5.20
N ARG A 232 -10.50 4.16 -4.67
CA ARG A 232 -10.87 2.81 -5.11
C ARG A 232 -11.78 2.90 -6.34
N LEU A 233 -11.44 2.18 -7.41
CA LEU A 233 -12.28 2.06 -8.62
C LEU A 233 -12.79 0.62 -8.75
N GLY A 234 -11.88 -0.32 -9.00
CA GLY A 234 -12.17 -1.73 -9.23
C GLY A 234 -12.17 -2.58 -7.96
N PRO A 235 -12.44 -3.88 -8.07
CA PRO A 235 -12.29 -4.83 -6.97
C PRO A 235 -10.80 -5.08 -6.66
N CYS A 236 -10.52 -5.54 -5.44
CA CYS A 236 -9.35 -6.37 -5.20
C CYS A 236 -9.71 -7.79 -5.67
N ARG A 237 -8.96 -8.31 -6.64
CA ARG A 237 -9.32 -9.54 -7.34
C ARG A 237 -8.71 -10.75 -6.65
N MET A 238 -9.34 -11.91 -6.76
CA MET A 238 -8.61 -13.16 -6.50
C MET A 238 -7.48 -13.28 -7.53
N LEU A 239 -6.31 -13.72 -7.08
CA LEU A 239 -5.17 -14.01 -7.95
C LEU A 239 -5.57 -15.12 -8.92
N PRO A 240 -5.63 -14.86 -10.24
CA PRO A 240 -5.96 -15.89 -11.19
C PRO A 240 -4.75 -16.79 -11.44
N SER A 241 -4.99 -18.08 -11.72
CA SER A 241 -3.95 -19.09 -11.88
C SER A 241 -2.93 -18.77 -12.98
N TRP A 242 -3.35 -18.09 -14.05
CA TRP A 242 -2.45 -17.67 -15.14
C TRP A 242 -1.44 -16.61 -14.67
N LEU A 243 -1.84 -15.70 -13.77
CA LEU A 243 -0.95 -14.68 -13.21
C LEU A 243 -0.06 -15.28 -12.13
N GLU A 244 -0.62 -16.17 -11.31
CA GLU A 244 0.12 -16.96 -10.34
C GLU A 244 1.23 -17.78 -11.00
N GLY A 245 0.91 -18.47 -12.12
CA GLY A 245 1.89 -19.20 -12.93
C GLY A 245 3.01 -18.31 -13.45
N ALA A 246 2.68 -17.16 -14.05
CA ALA A 246 3.68 -16.21 -14.53
C ALA A 246 4.63 -15.69 -13.42
N ILE A 247 4.07 -15.47 -12.22
CA ILE A 247 4.85 -15.09 -11.02
C ILE A 247 5.77 -16.24 -10.59
N ALA A 248 5.26 -17.48 -10.54
CA ALA A 248 6.02 -18.65 -10.16
C ALA A 248 7.16 -18.95 -11.16
N ASP A 249 6.89 -18.89 -12.45
CA ASP A 249 7.89 -19.10 -13.51
C ASP A 249 9.01 -18.04 -13.43
N THR A 250 8.63 -16.78 -13.19
CA THR A 250 9.59 -15.69 -12.99
C THR A 250 10.45 -15.91 -11.74
N ALA A 251 9.83 -16.33 -10.64
CA ALA A 251 10.56 -16.61 -9.40
C ALA A 251 11.53 -17.78 -9.56
N ALA A 252 11.13 -18.84 -10.28
CA ALA A 252 11.97 -20.00 -10.55
C ALA A 252 13.16 -19.69 -11.50
N ALA A 253 12.98 -18.74 -12.41
CA ALA A 253 14.02 -18.29 -13.33
C ALA A 253 15.04 -17.32 -12.68
N ALA A 254 14.73 -16.76 -11.51
CA ALA A 254 15.66 -15.89 -10.80
C ALA A 254 16.89 -16.70 -10.35
N PRO A 255 18.13 -16.26 -10.66
CA PRO A 255 19.32 -16.99 -10.24
C PRO A 255 19.35 -17.04 -8.70
N SER A 256 19.32 -18.26 -8.15
CA SER A 256 19.52 -18.50 -6.72
C SER A 256 20.82 -17.82 -6.28
N ALA A 257 20.71 -16.74 -5.50
CA ALA A 257 21.83 -16.04 -4.88
C ALA A 257 22.45 -16.86 -3.71
N LEU A 258 22.48 -18.18 -3.86
CA LEU A 258 23.23 -19.15 -3.07
C LEU A 258 23.99 -20.01 -4.09
N GLY A 259 25.14 -19.50 -4.53
CA GLY A 259 26.13 -20.36 -5.15
C GLY A 259 26.53 -21.49 -4.20
N PRO A 260 27.04 -22.62 -4.70
CA PRO A 260 27.50 -23.73 -3.86
C PRO A 260 28.70 -23.27 -3.03
N GLY A 261 28.41 -22.79 -1.82
CA GLY A 261 29.41 -22.45 -0.81
C GLY A 261 30.00 -23.71 -0.20
N VAL A 262 31.04 -24.21 -0.88
CA VAL A 262 32.20 -24.93 -0.34
C VAL A 262 31.89 -26.00 0.71
N ALA A 263 31.87 -27.25 0.23
CA ALA A 263 32.10 -28.42 1.06
C ALA A 263 33.37 -28.26 1.89
N ALA A 264 33.26 -28.70 3.15
CA ALA A 264 34.31 -28.88 4.15
C ALA A 264 35.73 -29.05 3.60
N ALA A 265 36.66 -28.27 4.15
CA ALA A 265 38.07 -28.63 4.22
C ALA A 265 38.71 -27.99 5.46
N ALA A 266 39.33 -28.88 6.26
CA ALA A 266 40.16 -28.71 7.46
C ALA A 266 39.43 -28.41 8.79
#